data_AF-A0A1I1C924-F1
#
_entry.id   AF-A0A1I1C924-F1
#
_cell.length_a   1.000
_cell.length_b   1.000
_cell.length_c   1.000
_cell.angle_alpha   90.00
_cell.angle_beta   90.00
_cell.angle_gamma   90.00
#
_symmetry.space_group_name_H-M   'P 1'
#
loop_
_entity.id
_entity.type
_entity.pdbx_description
1 polymer ?
#
loop_
_entity_poly.entity_id
_entity_poly.type
_entity_poly.pdbx_seq_one_letter_code
_entity_poly.pdbx_strand_id
1 'polypeptide(L)'
;MTLSTEATEFKEAVRALYSSDPYFKFLDIEFRKLDDEHFRFGSRYRCIRSFCANGLGPHEPDFGKADVGEVMWFIGADYFAWDGLHATFFHDGTRLRDFVFSDAQWEVEGRTNKAFKNAPLSYFEMIGDDSEIGLALAVLREDLLREKREKWPRFAELEQLRSPRLLQPPQS
;
A
#
# COMPACT_ATOMS: atom_id res chain seq x y z
N MET A 1 9.64 -14.42 20.32
CA MET A 1 8.94 -15.31 19.37
C MET A 1 9.80 -15.35 18.12
N THR A 2 10.21 -16.53 17.67
CA THR A 2 11.06 -16.68 16.47
C THR A 2 10.14 -16.87 15.28
N LEU A 3 10.24 -16.01 14.26
CA LEU A 3 9.48 -16.15 13.01
C LEU A 3 9.98 -17.39 12.25
N SER A 4 9.09 -18.04 11.50
CA SER A 4 9.50 -19.05 10.51
C SER A 4 10.44 -18.46 9.46
N THR A 5 11.15 -19.34 8.76
CA THR A 5 11.97 -18.99 7.60
C THR A 5 11.15 -18.30 6.53
N GLU A 6 9.97 -18.82 6.20
CA GLU A 6 9.07 -18.26 5.19
C GLU A 6 8.65 -16.81 5.53
N ALA A 7 8.19 -16.57 6.76
CA ALA A 7 7.79 -15.23 7.19
C ALA A 7 8.98 -14.25 7.21
N THR A 8 10.18 -14.75 7.54
CA THR A 8 11.41 -13.94 7.51
C THR A 8 11.81 -13.59 6.09
N GLU A 9 11.82 -14.56 5.17
CA GLU A 9 12.13 -14.36 3.76
C GLU A 9 11.13 -13.39 3.10
N PHE A 10 9.84 -13.55 3.40
CA PHE A 10 8.81 -12.64 2.92
C PHE A 10 9.05 -11.21 3.38
N LYS A 11 9.34 -11.03 4.67
CA LYS A 11 9.66 -9.72 5.26
C LYS A 11 10.87 -9.07 4.58
N GLU A 12 11.95 -9.83 4.37
CA GLU A 12 13.14 -9.32 3.70
C GLU A 12 12.90 -9.04 2.21
N ALA A 13 12.06 -9.83 1.52
CA ALA A 13 11.66 -9.55 0.15
C ALA A 13 10.90 -8.21 0.06
N VAL A 14 9.94 -7.97 0.95
CA VAL A 14 9.23 -6.68 1.01
C VAL A 14 10.21 -5.56 1.36
N ARG A 15 11.12 -5.76 2.32
CA ARG A 15 12.16 -4.77 2.67
C ARG A 15 13.08 -4.43 1.50
N ALA A 16 13.43 -5.42 0.68
CA ALA A 16 14.24 -5.21 -0.51
C ALA A 16 13.55 -4.27 -1.51
N LEU A 17 12.23 -4.34 -1.67
CA LEU A 17 11.48 -3.40 -2.51
C LEU A 17 11.71 -1.94 -2.09
N TYR A 18 11.82 -1.69 -0.78
CA TYR A 18 12.14 -0.36 -0.23
C TYR A 18 13.60 0.06 -0.42
N SER A 19 14.50 -0.82 -0.83
CA SER A 19 15.95 -0.55 -0.86
C SER A 19 16.56 -0.61 -2.27
N SER A 20 16.03 -1.48 -3.15
CA SER A 20 16.69 -1.85 -4.41
C SER A 20 15.97 -1.44 -5.69
N ASP A 21 14.65 -1.22 -5.65
CA ASP A 21 13.90 -1.02 -6.88
C ASP A 21 14.11 0.42 -7.42
N PRO A 22 14.58 0.62 -8.66
CA PRO A 22 14.81 1.93 -9.24
C PRO A 22 13.52 2.73 -9.48
N TYR A 23 12.36 2.08 -9.67
CA TYR A 23 11.04 2.72 -9.62
C TYR A 23 10.75 3.19 -8.19
N PHE A 24 11.09 2.41 -7.17
CA PHE A 24 10.93 2.82 -5.76
C PHE A 24 11.95 3.88 -5.33
N LYS A 25 13.16 3.91 -5.93
CA LYS A 25 14.15 4.99 -5.75
C LYS A 25 13.76 6.26 -6.50
N PHE A 26 13.15 6.14 -7.68
CA PHE A 26 12.70 7.29 -8.48
C PHE A 26 11.50 7.99 -7.85
N LEU A 27 10.63 7.23 -7.16
CA LEU A 27 9.50 7.75 -6.40
C LEU A 27 9.90 8.31 -5.02
N ASP A 28 11.19 8.34 -4.69
CA ASP A 28 11.75 8.81 -3.44
C ASP A 28 11.04 8.18 -2.22
N ILE A 29 11.58 7.05 -1.74
CA ILE A 29 11.10 6.24 -0.60
C ILE A 29 10.68 7.11 0.61
N GLU A 30 11.26 8.31 0.73
CA GLU A 30 10.95 9.33 1.72
C GLU A 30 9.45 9.70 1.80
N PHE A 31 8.70 9.69 0.68
CA PHE A 31 7.29 10.12 0.65
C PHE A 31 6.28 8.98 0.67
N ARG A 32 6.71 7.74 0.45
CA ARG A 32 5.80 6.59 0.41
C ARG A 32 5.08 6.44 1.74
N LYS A 33 3.75 6.52 1.70
CA LYS A 33 2.90 6.32 2.86
C LYS A 33 2.89 4.84 3.22
N LEU A 34 3.28 4.52 4.45
CA LEU A 34 3.11 3.15 4.95
C LEU A 34 1.61 2.86 5.11
N ASP A 35 0.88 3.83 5.64
CA ASP A 35 -0.59 3.78 5.76
C ASP A 35 -1.20 4.95 4.98
N ASP A 36 -2.36 4.73 4.36
CA ASP A 36 -3.23 5.79 3.89
C ASP A 36 -4.59 5.76 4.64
N GLU A 37 -5.53 6.59 4.21
CA GLU A 37 -6.83 6.70 4.89
C GLU A 37 -7.72 5.44 4.77
N HIS A 38 -7.40 4.54 3.83
CA HIS A 38 -8.14 3.30 3.53
C HIS A 38 -7.32 2.05 3.85
N PHE A 39 -6.00 2.10 3.65
CA PHE A 39 -5.12 0.94 3.71
C PHE A 39 -4.04 1.07 4.79
N ARG A 40 -3.79 -0.03 5.50
CA ARG A 40 -2.81 -0.11 6.58
C ARG A 40 -1.69 -1.09 6.24
N PHE A 41 -0.44 -0.66 6.38
CA PHE A 41 0.73 -1.49 6.06
C PHE A 41 0.68 -2.82 6.80
N GLY A 42 0.99 -3.89 6.07
CA GLY A 42 0.99 -5.25 6.58
C GLY A 42 -0.38 -5.84 6.84
N SER A 43 -1.46 -5.07 6.70
CA SER A 43 -2.82 -5.60 6.78
C SER A 43 -3.15 -6.35 5.50
N ARG A 44 -3.94 -7.42 5.65
CA ARG A 44 -4.34 -8.30 4.56
C ARG A 44 -5.70 -7.89 4.04
N TYR A 45 -5.84 -7.87 2.72
CA TYR A 45 -7.06 -7.44 2.05
C TYR A 45 -7.50 -8.49 1.03
N ARG A 46 -8.81 -8.67 0.92
CA ARG A 46 -9.46 -9.44 -0.14
C ARG A 46 -10.06 -8.48 -1.16
N CYS A 47 -9.78 -8.70 -2.43
CA CYS A 47 -10.49 -8.04 -3.51
C CYS A 47 -11.94 -8.55 -3.56
N ILE A 48 -12.92 -7.66 -3.39
CA ILE A 48 -14.36 -7.98 -3.39
C ILE A 48 -15.05 -7.54 -4.68
N ARG A 49 -14.34 -6.80 -5.55
CA ARG A 49 -14.82 -6.37 -6.86
C ARG A 49 -13.66 -6.30 -7.84
N SER A 50 -13.76 -7.02 -8.96
CA SER A 50 -12.72 -6.99 -9.99
C SER A 50 -12.52 -5.57 -10.53
N PHE A 51 -11.26 -5.19 -10.77
CA PHE A 51 -10.91 -3.91 -11.38
C PHE A 51 -9.61 -3.99 -12.17
N CYS A 52 -9.42 -3.00 -13.05
CA CYS A 52 -8.14 -2.71 -13.69
C CYS A 52 -7.79 -1.26 -13.41
N ALA A 53 -6.58 -1.01 -12.91
CA ALA A 53 -6.03 0.32 -12.75
C ALA A 53 -5.79 0.96 -14.13
N ASN A 54 -5.79 2.30 -14.20
CA ASN A 54 -5.68 3.03 -15.46
C ASN A 54 -4.28 3.62 -15.72
N GLY A 55 -3.32 3.42 -14.80
CA GLY A 55 -1.97 3.95 -14.90
C GLY A 55 -1.03 3.14 -15.79
N LEU A 56 0.14 3.72 -16.05
CA LEU A 56 1.19 3.15 -16.88
C LEU A 56 1.86 1.95 -16.19
N GLY A 57 1.41 0.75 -16.54
CA GLY A 57 2.19 -0.46 -16.37
C GLY A 57 2.89 -0.88 -17.65
N PRO A 58 4.00 -1.63 -17.59
CA PRO A 58 4.42 -2.42 -18.74
C PRO A 58 3.26 -3.30 -19.22
N HIS A 59 3.21 -3.59 -20.52
CA HIS A 59 2.15 -4.33 -21.22
C HIS A 59 2.02 -5.81 -20.80
N GLU A 60 2.24 -6.14 -19.53
CA GLU A 60 1.96 -7.45 -18.98
C GLU A 60 0.44 -7.66 -18.83
N PRO A 61 -0.06 -8.86 -19.15
CA PRO A 61 -1.50 -9.13 -19.23
C PRO A 61 -2.27 -8.95 -17.90
N ASP A 62 -1.56 -8.93 -16.77
CA ASP A 62 -2.12 -8.83 -15.42
C ASP A 62 -1.76 -7.53 -14.70
N PHE A 63 -1.00 -6.63 -15.32
CA PHE A 63 -0.57 -5.42 -14.64
C PHE A 63 -1.79 -4.54 -14.30
N GLY A 64 -1.85 -4.08 -13.05
CA GLY A 64 -2.93 -3.23 -12.58
C GLY A 64 -4.29 -3.94 -12.42
N LYS A 65 -4.38 -5.26 -12.59
CA LYS A 65 -5.65 -5.99 -12.43
C LYS A 65 -5.72 -6.72 -11.10
N ALA A 66 -6.92 -6.77 -10.53
CA ALA A 66 -7.24 -7.64 -9.41
C ALA A 66 -8.62 -8.24 -9.61
N ASP A 67 -8.75 -9.54 -9.37
CA ASP A 67 -10.00 -10.27 -9.45
C ASP A 67 -10.63 -10.55 -8.08
N VAL A 68 -11.95 -10.75 -8.08
CA VAL A 68 -12.70 -11.10 -6.87
C VAL A 68 -12.10 -12.35 -6.22
N GLY A 69 -11.86 -12.28 -4.91
CA GLY A 69 -11.35 -13.37 -4.10
C GLY A 69 -9.83 -13.38 -3.96
N GLU A 70 -9.10 -12.59 -4.76
CA GLU A 70 -7.67 -12.43 -4.57
C GLU A 70 -7.35 -11.81 -3.22
N VAL A 71 -6.29 -12.32 -2.57
CA VAL A 71 -5.88 -11.89 -1.24
C VAL A 71 -4.43 -11.41 -1.28
N MET A 72 -4.18 -10.26 -0.66
CA MET A 72 -2.88 -9.60 -0.74
C MET A 72 -2.62 -8.72 0.48
N TRP A 73 -1.36 -8.54 0.84
CA TRP A 73 -0.91 -7.63 1.89
C TRP A 73 -0.66 -6.26 1.32
N PHE A 74 -1.22 -5.22 1.96
CA PHE A 74 -0.88 -3.86 1.60
C PHE A 74 0.53 -3.53 2.08
N ILE A 75 1.37 -3.03 1.16
CA ILE A 75 2.76 -2.69 1.44
C ILE A 75 3.05 -1.22 1.12
N GLY A 76 2.04 -0.36 1.20
CA GLY A 76 2.17 1.09 1.12
C GLY A 76 1.53 1.70 -0.11
N ALA A 77 1.54 3.03 -0.15
CA ALA A 77 0.96 3.84 -1.22
C ALA A 77 1.81 5.08 -1.50
N ASP A 78 1.59 5.67 -2.67
CA ASP A 78 2.21 6.91 -3.08
C ASP A 78 1.23 7.83 -3.81
N TYR A 79 1.43 9.15 -3.65
CA TYR A 79 0.56 10.17 -4.22
C TYR A 79 1.36 11.34 -4.78
N PHE A 80 1.24 11.54 -6.10
CA PHE A 80 1.86 12.67 -6.81
C PHE A 80 0.77 13.66 -7.23
N ALA A 81 0.72 14.78 -6.53
CA ALA A 81 -0.34 15.78 -6.71
C ALA A 81 -0.38 16.43 -8.09
N TRP A 82 0.74 16.47 -8.82
CA TRP A 82 0.88 17.16 -10.10
C TRP A 82 0.23 16.40 -11.26
N ASP A 83 0.31 15.07 -11.25
CA ASP A 83 -0.34 14.20 -12.25
C ASP A 83 -1.62 13.53 -11.74
N GLY A 84 -2.04 13.90 -10.51
CA GLY A 84 -3.09 13.21 -9.78
C GLY A 84 -2.79 11.71 -9.71
N LEU A 85 -1.54 11.30 -9.59
CA LEU A 85 -1.17 9.89 -9.59
C LEU A 85 -1.36 9.33 -8.18
N HIS A 86 -2.12 8.25 -8.06
CA HIS A 86 -2.29 7.47 -6.84
C HIS A 86 -1.81 6.05 -7.15
N ALA A 87 -0.74 5.60 -6.51
CA ALA A 87 -0.28 4.23 -6.60
C ALA A 87 -0.51 3.52 -5.26
N THR A 88 -1.15 2.35 -5.29
CA THR A 88 -1.27 1.46 -4.13
C THR A 88 -0.53 0.18 -4.42
N PHE A 89 0.31 -0.25 -3.47
CA PHE A 89 1.22 -1.38 -3.63
C PHE A 89 0.79 -2.52 -2.70
N PHE A 90 0.67 -3.71 -3.27
CA PHE A 90 0.31 -4.91 -2.54
C PHE A 90 1.31 -6.04 -2.84
N HIS A 91 1.30 -7.08 -2.04
CA HIS A 91 2.03 -8.31 -2.31
C HIS A 91 1.09 -9.50 -2.10
N ASP A 92 1.01 -10.43 -3.04
CA ASP A 92 0.04 -11.55 -2.98
C ASP A 92 0.61 -12.85 -2.37
N GLY A 93 1.87 -12.82 -1.96
CA GLY A 93 2.59 -14.01 -1.50
C GLY A 93 3.69 -14.43 -2.48
N THR A 94 3.49 -14.13 -3.77
CA THR A 94 4.39 -14.56 -4.84
C THR A 94 5.01 -13.38 -5.57
N ARG A 95 4.26 -12.30 -5.79
CA ARG A 95 4.72 -11.12 -6.52
C ARG A 95 4.19 -9.82 -5.93
N LEU A 96 4.89 -8.74 -6.29
CA LEU A 96 4.43 -7.37 -6.16
C LEU A 96 3.20 -7.14 -7.06
N ARG A 97 2.22 -6.42 -6.54
CA ARG A 97 0.95 -6.08 -7.19
C ARG A 97 0.74 -4.57 -7.11
N ASP A 98 0.94 -3.91 -8.23
CA ASP A 98 0.89 -2.45 -8.33
C ASP A 98 -0.40 -2.01 -8.98
N PHE A 99 -1.15 -1.14 -8.31
CA PHE A 99 -2.33 -0.50 -8.86
C PHE A 99 -2.08 1.00 -8.95
N VAL A 100 -1.86 1.47 -10.17
CA VAL A 100 -1.56 2.88 -10.46
C VAL A 100 -2.78 3.54 -11.09
N PHE A 101 -3.21 4.64 -10.49
CA PHE A 101 -4.37 5.42 -10.92
C PHE A 101 -3.94 6.83 -11.28
N SER A 102 -4.06 7.24 -12.54
CA SER A 102 -3.56 8.52 -13.03
C SER A 102 -4.66 9.35 -13.67
N ASP A 103 -4.72 10.64 -13.32
CA ASP A 103 -5.67 11.58 -13.93
C ASP A 103 -5.23 12.02 -15.34
N ALA A 104 -3.97 11.73 -15.71
CA ALA A 104 -3.47 11.94 -17.07
C ALA A 104 -4.04 10.94 -18.09
N GLN A 105 -4.63 9.84 -17.64
CA GLN A 105 -5.33 8.88 -18.50
C GLN A 105 -6.84 8.94 -18.28
N TRP A 106 -7.59 8.99 -19.38
CA TRP A 106 -9.05 8.97 -19.35
C TRP A 106 -9.58 7.59 -18.92
N GLU A 107 -10.80 7.56 -18.39
CA GLU A 107 -11.44 6.34 -17.88
C GLU A 107 -11.92 5.48 -19.07
N VAL A 108 -11.25 4.35 -19.28
CA VAL A 108 -11.57 3.38 -20.35
C VAL A 108 -12.50 2.31 -19.79
N GLU A 109 -13.38 1.76 -20.61
CA GLU A 109 -14.19 0.60 -20.21
C GLU A 109 -13.31 -0.52 -19.61
N GLY A 110 -13.73 -1.02 -18.44
CA GLY A 110 -12.99 -2.02 -17.68
C GLY A 110 -11.82 -1.47 -16.83
N ARG A 111 -11.47 -0.18 -16.97
CA ARG A 111 -10.48 0.50 -16.11
C ARG A 111 -11.17 1.45 -15.14
N THR A 112 -10.67 1.52 -13.91
CA THR A 112 -11.23 2.35 -12.84
C THR A 112 -10.19 3.36 -12.42
N ASN A 113 -10.53 4.65 -12.38
CA ASN A 113 -9.70 5.67 -11.71
C ASN A 113 -10.52 6.42 -10.68
N LYS A 114 -11.46 7.25 -11.15
CA LYS A 114 -12.30 8.08 -10.28
C LYS A 114 -13.12 7.22 -9.34
N ALA A 115 -13.71 6.13 -9.86
CA ALA A 115 -14.47 5.19 -9.05
C ALA A 115 -13.63 4.58 -7.91
N PHE A 116 -12.38 4.19 -8.20
CA PHE A 116 -11.48 3.65 -7.20
C PHE A 116 -11.07 4.72 -6.19
N LYS A 117 -10.53 5.86 -6.64
CA LYS A 117 -10.07 6.95 -5.76
C LYS A 117 -11.15 7.48 -4.82
N ASN A 118 -12.41 7.49 -5.25
CA ASN A 118 -13.53 7.95 -4.43
C ASN A 118 -13.93 6.94 -3.35
N ALA A 119 -13.73 5.64 -3.59
CA ALA A 119 -14.14 4.58 -2.68
C ALA A 119 -13.27 3.32 -2.81
N PRO A 120 -11.98 3.34 -2.40
CA PRO A 120 -11.09 2.18 -2.53
C PRO A 120 -11.62 0.95 -1.79
N LEU A 121 -12.26 1.15 -0.64
CA LEU A 121 -12.87 0.08 0.16
C LEU A 121 -14.13 -0.54 -0.46
N SER A 122 -14.62 -0.02 -1.59
CA SER A 122 -15.64 -0.72 -2.39
C SER A 122 -15.06 -1.85 -3.26
N TYR A 123 -13.73 -1.90 -3.38
CA TYR A 123 -12.98 -2.92 -4.10
C TYR A 123 -12.24 -3.88 -3.17
N PHE A 124 -11.95 -3.46 -1.94
CA PHE A 124 -11.20 -4.24 -0.97
C PHE A 124 -11.89 -4.34 0.38
N GLU A 125 -11.85 -5.53 0.96
CA GLU A 125 -12.23 -5.81 2.34
C GLU A 125 -10.97 -6.14 3.13
N MET A 126 -10.73 -5.47 4.26
CA MET A 126 -9.68 -5.90 5.19
C MET A 126 -10.09 -7.22 5.84
N ILE A 127 -9.20 -8.20 5.78
CA ILE A 127 -9.38 -9.49 6.44
C ILE A 127 -8.36 -9.60 7.57
N GLY A 128 -8.78 -10.13 8.72
CA GLY A 128 -7.86 -10.38 9.83
C GLY A 128 -6.70 -11.27 9.39
N ASP A 129 -5.51 -11.00 9.92
CA ASP A 129 -4.31 -11.76 9.61
C ASP A 129 -3.49 -12.08 10.85
N ASP A 130 -3.75 -13.26 11.41
CA ASP A 130 -3.02 -13.82 12.55
C ASP A 130 -1.82 -14.68 12.08
N SER A 131 -1.45 -14.59 10.80
CA SER A 131 -0.32 -15.36 10.27
C SER A 131 1.03 -14.78 10.73
N GLU A 132 2.07 -15.62 10.68
CA GLU A 132 3.43 -15.18 10.93
C GLU A 132 3.91 -14.13 9.90
N ILE A 133 3.36 -14.15 8.68
CA ILE A 133 3.63 -13.12 7.67
C ILE A 133 3.10 -11.76 8.14
N GLY A 134 1.85 -11.71 8.61
CA GLY A 134 1.26 -10.50 9.19
C GLY A 134 2.10 -9.94 10.35
N LEU A 135 2.55 -10.82 11.25
CA LEU A 135 3.48 -10.45 12.32
C LEU A 135 4.82 -9.92 11.80
N ALA A 136 5.40 -10.58 10.79
CA ALA A 136 6.67 -10.17 10.21
C ALA A 136 6.57 -8.78 9.53
N LEU A 137 5.46 -8.51 8.84
CA LEU A 137 5.19 -7.20 8.25
C LEU A 137 4.93 -6.12 9.30
N ALA A 138 4.29 -6.46 10.42
CA ALA A 138 4.15 -5.52 11.55
C ALA A 138 5.51 -5.12 12.12
N VAL A 139 6.45 -6.07 12.25
CA VAL A 139 7.83 -5.77 12.65
C VAL A 139 8.52 -4.87 11.62
N LEU A 140 8.41 -5.21 10.32
CA LEU A 140 8.99 -4.40 9.25
C LEU A 140 8.45 -2.96 9.25
N ARG A 141 7.14 -2.78 9.52
CA ARG A 141 6.53 -1.45 9.62
C ARG A 141 7.23 -0.60 10.66
N GLU A 142 7.48 -1.15 11.84
CA GLU A 142 8.15 -0.42 12.93
C GLU A 142 9.61 -0.12 12.60
N ASP A 143 10.31 -1.05 11.94
CA ASP A 143 11.67 -0.83 11.44
C ASP A 143 11.70 0.33 10.42
N LEU A 144 10.81 0.33 9.43
CA LEU A 144 10.71 1.39 8.42
C LEU A 144 10.34 2.74 9.05
N LEU A 145 9.43 2.77 10.03
CA LEU A 145 9.09 3.98 10.77
C LEU A 145 10.26 4.52 11.59
N ARG A 146 11.02 3.64 12.26
CA ARG A 146 12.22 4.02 13.00
C ARG A 146 13.27 4.63 12.05
N GLU A 147 13.54 3.97 10.93
CA GLU A 147 14.48 4.49 9.92
C GLU A 147 14.05 5.86 9.39
N LYS A 148 12.75 6.07 9.14
CA LYS A 148 12.22 7.38 8.72
C LYS A 148 12.43 8.46 9.78
N ARG A 149 12.16 8.17 11.06
CA ARG A 149 12.38 9.12 12.16
C ARG A 149 13.86 9.49 12.34
N GLU A 150 14.76 8.52 12.19
CA GLU A 150 16.20 8.74 12.28
C GLU A 150 16.75 9.58 11.12
N LYS A 151 16.28 9.32 9.90
CA LYS A 151 16.69 10.10 8.71
C LYS A 151 16.09 11.50 8.69
N TRP A 152 14.89 11.69 9.25
CA TRP A 152 14.18 12.97 9.26
C TRP A 152 13.65 13.30 10.66
N PRO A 153 14.43 14.00 11.50
CA PRO A 153 14.01 14.38 12.85
C PRO A 153 12.72 15.22 12.88
N ARG A 154 12.46 16.03 11.83
CA ARG A 154 11.21 16.80 11.65
C ARG A 154 10.00 15.95 11.23
N PHE A 155 10.20 14.69 10.83
CA PHE A 155 9.09 13.78 10.49
C PHE A 155 8.25 13.43 11.72
N ALA A 156 8.87 13.30 12.89
CA ALA A 156 8.16 13.06 14.15
C ALA A 156 7.19 14.21 14.50
N GLU A 157 7.55 15.46 14.18
CA GLU A 157 6.69 16.63 14.34
C GLU A 157 5.52 16.63 13.34
N LEU A 158 5.75 16.16 12.11
CA LEU A 158 4.73 16.06 11.05
C LEU A 158 3.74 14.90 11.27
N GLU A 159 4.16 13.77 11.85
CA GLU A 159 3.25 12.69 12.24
C GLU A 159 2.29 13.11 13.36
N GLN A 160 2.76 13.87 14.35
CA GLN A 160 1.93 14.39 15.43
C GLN A 160 0.85 15.37 14.91
N LEU A 161 1.18 16.15 13.88
CA LEU A 161 0.24 17.05 13.20
C LEU A 161 -0.76 16.32 12.30
N ARG A 162 -0.47 15.07 11.90
CA ARG A 162 -1.30 14.25 10.99
C ARG A 162 -2.22 13.25 11.68
N SER A 163 -2.15 13.08 13.00
CA SER A 163 -3.20 12.36 13.74
C SER A 163 -4.50 13.15 13.69
N PRO A 164 -5.51 12.73 12.92
CA PRO A 164 -6.83 13.34 13.03
C PRO A 164 -7.36 12.93 14.40
N ARG A 165 -8.11 13.83 15.03
CA ARG A 165 -9.00 13.52 16.15
C ARG A 165 -9.84 12.29 15.81
N LEU A 166 -9.39 11.10 16.17
CA LEU A 166 -10.15 9.86 16.15
C LEU A 166 -10.07 9.31 17.57
N LEU A 167 -11.03 9.78 18.38
CA LEU A 167 -11.65 9.15 19.55
C LEU A 167 -12.24 10.26 20.42
N GLN A 168 -13.29 10.92 19.93
CA GLN A 168 -14.37 11.33 20.84
C GLN A 168 -15.69 10.91 20.20
N PRO A 169 -16.49 10.06 20.87
CA PRO A 169 -17.84 9.81 20.42
C PRO A 169 -18.65 11.13 20.50
N PRO A 170 -19.71 11.27 19.70
CA PRO A 170 -20.54 12.47 19.73
C PRO A 170 -21.04 12.71 21.15
N GLN A 171 -20.76 13.90 21.70
CA GLN A 171 -21.42 14.31 22.93
C GLN A 171 -22.89 14.57 22.58
N SER A 172 -23.73 13.79 23.26
CA SER A 172 -25.20 13.86 23.28
C SER A 172 -25.74 15.23 23.65
#